data_AF-A0A8T4XY89-F1
#
_entry.id   AF-A0A8T4XY89-F1
#
_cell.length_a   1.000
_cell.length_b   1.000
_cell.length_c   1.000
_cell.angle_alpha   90.00
_cell.angle_beta   90.00
_cell.angle_gamma   90.00
#
_symmetry.space_group_name_H-M   'P 1'
#
loop_
_entity.id
_entity.type
_entity.pdbx_description
1 polymer ?
#
loop_
_entity_poly.entity_id
_entity_poly.type
_entity_poly.pdbx_seq_one_letter_code
_entity_poly.pdbx_strand_id
1 'polypeptide(L)'
;MNLGKLIRLSRIIDPSDGRGLVVAADHGLMLGPIKGVIDLEVTLRKVIAGRPDAILVSPGQARRLSHLFMGRETPAMLVRIDWTNAFRDKTYTLPARSIQFNRVTTVEEAVKIGASGVVTYLFLGFDREEEHIAMVEEFSIECKTWSMPLIIEPLPMGPRVTKTNYVDMVKRAVGKAVELGADALKVPYTGDPYSFKDVIEASSGVPVLVLGGYKALSIRDSLEVISEVLDAGAAGVVFGRNIVQDPNPDEAVRLMRRIIHGKETVTDILREKIKPPVRILVDAEKCSGCHICEFACSLIHEKVFDFSLARLRVETSEDGRMFTPYVCTLCYSCVNACPNGALKVNGKTGAVEVSLELCQGCGVCVNVCPARVLKLVNGKILSCNLCDGLPECAKWCSRNALRVEGGW
;
A
#
# COMPACT_ATOMS: atom_id res chain seq x y z
N MET A 1 -18.39 -24.14 -0.29
CA MET A 1 -17.45 -24.35 -1.42
C MET A 1 -17.14 -25.84 -1.55
N ASN A 2 -16.99 -26.40 -2.75
CA ASN A 2 -16.63 -27.82 -2.93
C ASN A 2 -15.11 -28.04 -2.88
N LEU A 3 -14.65 -29.30 -2.75
CA LEU A 3 -13.23 -29.63 -2.60
C LEU A 3 -12.35 -29.11 -3.75
N GLY A 4 -12.81 -29.22 -5.00
CA GLY A 4 -12.05 -28.78 -6.17
C GLY A 4 -11.79 -27.27 -6.18
N LYS A 5 -12.80 -26.48 -5.78
CA LYS A 5 -12.65 -25.03 -5.60
C LYS A 5 -11.70 -24.72 -4.45
N LEU A 6 -11.80 -25.41 -3.31
CA LEU A 6 -10.93 -25.18 -2.15
C LEU A 6 -9.45 -25.43 -2.49
N ILE A 7 -9.13 -26.53 -3.18
CA ILE A 7 -7.75 -26.83 -3.60
C ILE A 7 -7.20 -25.72 -4.50
N ARG A 8 -8.00 -25.27 -5.48
CA ARG A 8 -7.60 -24.22 -6.41
C ARG A 8 -7.44 -22.85 -5.74
N LEU A 9 -8.40 -22.49 -4.89
CA LEU A 9 -8.39 -21.23 -4.15
C LEU A 9 -7.21 -21.17 -3.15
N SER A 10 -6.81 -22.30 -2.56
CA SER A 10 -5.66 -22.38 -1.66
C SER A 10 -4.31 -22.00 -2.30
N ARG A 11 -4.25 -21.94 -3.64
CA ARG A 11 -3.07 -21.45 -4.37
C ARG A 11 -3.07 -19.93 -4.56
N ILE A 12 -4.19 -19.26 -4.32
CA ILE A 12 -4.39 -17.82 -4.49
C ILE A 12 -4.43 -17.14 -3.13
N ILE A 13 -5.07 -17.79 -2.15
CA ILE A 13 -5.16 -17.39 -0.76
C ILE A 13 -4.54 -18.50 0.07
N ASP A 14 -3.42 -18.21 0.72
CA ASP A 14 -2.66 -19.18 1.51
C ASP A 14 -3.50 -19.62 2.73
N PRO A 15 -3.75 -20.92 2.92
CA PRO A 15 -4.58 -21.40 4.02
C PRO A 15 -3.93 -21.24 5.40
N SER A 16 -2.62 -20.97 5.47
CA SER A 16 -1.90 -20.81 6.75
C SER A 16 -2.15 -19.46 7.41
N ASP A 17 -2.43 -18.42 6.62
CA ASP A 17 -2.70 -17.06 7.11
C ASP A 17 -4.00 -16.45 6.57
N GLY A 18 -4.64 -17.10 5.60
CA GLY A 18 -5.87 -16.63 4.95
C GLY A 18 -5.64 -15.45 4.01
N ARG A 19 -4.41 -15.23 3.51
CA ARG A 19 -4.03 -14.03 2.75
C ARG A 19 -3.54 -14.33 1.34
N GLY A 20 -3.60 -13.35 0.44
CA GLY A 20 -3.11 -13.49 -0.93
C GLY A 20 -2.59 -12.19 -1.56
N LEU A 21 -1.47 -12.29 -2.26
CA LEU A 21 -0.87 -11.25 -3.10
C LEU A 21 -1.02 -11.62 -4.58
N VAL A 22 -1.98 -10.98 -5.24
CA VAL A 22 -2.26 -11.18 -6.66
C VAL A 22 -1.72 -10.01 -7.48
N VAL A 23 -1.03 -10.30 -8.58
CA VAL A 23 -0.58 -9.28 -9.54
C VAL A 23 -1.49 -9.28 -10.77
N ALA A 24 -2.13 -8.14 -11.07
CA ALA A 24 -2.95 -7.97 -12.25
C ALA A 24 -2.14 -7.51 -13.47
N ALA A 25 -2.20 -8.30 -14.54
CA ALA A 25 -1.44 -8.16 -15.77
C ALA A 25 -2.33 -8.25 -17.03
N ASP A 26 -3.65 -8.19 -16.87
CA ASP A 26 -4.66 -8.29 -17.94
C ASP A 26 -5.01 -6.94 -18.60
N HIS A 27 -4.52 -5.82 -18.06
CA HIS A 27 -4.80 -4.45 -18.52
C HIS A 27 -4.67 -4.26 -20.04
N GLY A 28 -3.72 -4.93 -20.69
CA GLY A 28 -3.52 -4.84 -22.13
C GLY A 28 -4.75 -5.22 -22.96
N LEU A 29 -5.60 -6.12 -22.44
CA LEU A 29 -6.87 -6.50 -23.06
C LEU A 29 -7.83 -5.31 -23.18
N MET A 30 -7.82 -4.40 -22.19
CA MET A 30 -8.74 -3.26 -22.11
C MET A 30 -8.13 -1.96 -22.61
N LEU A 31 -6.90 -1.71 -22.22
CA LEU A 31 -6.21 -0.43 -22.31
C LEU A 31 -5.16 -0.40 -23.44
N GLY A 32 -4.84 -1.55 -24.05
CA GLY A 32 -3.76 -1.65 -25.02
C GLY A 32 -2.37 -1.58 -24.36
N PRO A 33 -1.31 -1.24 -25.12
CA PRO A 33 0.08 -1.35 -24.68
C PRO A 33 0.49 -0.21 -23.73
N ILE A 34 -0.02 -0.23 -22.50
CA ILE A 34 0.39 0.72 -21.45
C ILE A 34 1.77 0.36 -20.89
N LYS A 35 2.45 1.32 -20.25
CA LYS A 35 3.71 1.07 -19.52
C LYS A 35 3.56 -0.19 -18.64
N GLY A 36 4.59 -1.03 -18.63
CA GLY A 36 4.63 -2.27 -17.85
C GLY A 36 4.01 -3.49 -18.53
N VAL A 37 3.15 -3.31 -19.54
CA VAL A 37 2.52 -4.43 -20.27
C VAL A 37 2.80 -4.44 -21.77
N ILE A 38 3.70 -3.55 -22.25
CA ILE A 38 4.18 -3.53 -23.64
C ILE A 38 4.89 -4.84 -23.97
N ASP A 39 5.89 -5.21 -23.16
CA ASP A 39 6.53 -6.51 -23.18
C ASP A 39 6.17 -7.25 -21.88
N LEU A 40 5.04 -7.95 -21.94
CA LEU A 40 4.49 -8.59 -20.75
C LEU A 40 5.36 -9.75 -20.25
N GLU A 41 6.06 -10.46 -21.14
CA GLU A 41 6.91 -11.58 -20.72
C GLU A 41 8.08 -11.10 -19.85
N VAL A 42 8.76 -10.03 -20.28
CA VAL A 42 9.86 -9.44 -19.50
C VAL A 42 9.36 -8.96 -18.14
N THR A 43 8.21 -8.29 -18.09
CA THR A 43 7.62 -7.83 -16.82
C THR A 43 7.25 -9.00 -15.92
N LEU A 44 6.57 -10.03 -16.45
CA LEU A 44 6.12 -11.17 -15.66
C LEU A 44 7.28 -11.99 -15.11
N ARG A 45 8.41 -12.12 -15.83
CA ARG A 45 9.61 -12.77 -15.30
C ARG A 45 10.13 -12.06 -14.04
N LYS A 46 10.14 -10.73 -14.01
CA LYS A 46 10.50 -9.95 -12.82
C LYS A 46 9.48 -10.14 -11.70
N VAL A 47 8.19 -10.00 -12.02
CA VAL A 47 7.11 -10.20 -11.05
C VAL A 47 7.21 -11.59 -10.39
N ILE A 48 7.38 -12.66 -11.18
CA ILE A 48 7.51 -14.03 -10.68
C ILE A 48 8.74 -14.20 -9.78
N ALA A 49 9.86 -13.52 -10.08
CA ALA A 49 11.04 -13.52 -9.22
C ALA A 49 10.79 -12.87 -7.84
N GLY A 50 9.71 -12.12 -7.69
CA GLY A 50 9.21 -11.60 -6.40
C GLY A 50 8.33 -12.58 -5.62
N ARG A 51 7.89 -13.68 -6.24
CA ARG A 51 7.00 -14.73 -5.68
C ARG A 51 5.61 -14.23 -5.22
N PRO A 52 4.78 -13.69 -6.13
CA PRO A 52 3.36 -13.48 -5.85
C PRO A 52 2.64 -14.83 -5.74
N ASP A 53 1.47 -14.87 -5.11
CA ASP A 53 0.69 -16.11 -4.99
C ASP A 53 -0.07 -16.39 -6.28
N ALA A 54 -0.59 -15.35 -6.94
CA ALA A 54 -1.27 -15.48 -8.22
C ALA A 54 -0.98 -14.31 -9.18
N ILE A 55 -1.17 -14.57 -10.48
CA ILE A 55 -1.11 -13.53 -11.51
C ILE A 55 -2.37 -13.63 -12.37
N LEU A 56 -3.07 -12.50 -12.52
CA LEU A 56 -4.24 -12.35 -13.39
C LEU A 56 -3.80 -11.92 -14.79
N VAL A 57 -4.11 -12.74 -15.80
CA VAL A 57 -3.80 -12.49 -17.20
C VAL A 57 -5.04 -12.64 -18.09
N SER A 58 -4.97 -12.11 -19.31
CA SER A 58 -6.01 -12.35 -20.33
C SER A 58 -5.88 -13.75 -20.94
N PRO A 59 -6.94 -14.32 -21.55
CA PRO A 59 -6.89 -15.67 -22.13
C PRO A 59 -5.83 -15.83 -23.22
N GLY A 60 -5.60 -14.77 -24.01
CA GLY A 60 -4.55 -14.77 -25.04
C GLY A 60 -3.15 -14.81 -24.44
N GLN A 61 -2.90 -14.03 -23.39
CA GLN A 61 -1.61 -14.03 -22.69
C GLN A 61 -1.38 -15.32 -21.89
N ALA A 62 -2.43 -15.88 -21.30
CA ALA A 62 -2.38 -17.18 -20.60
C ALA A 62 -1.87 -18.30 -21.52
N ARG A 63 -2.35 -18.36 -22.78
CA ARG A 63 -1.87 -19.33 -23.77
C ARG A 63 -0.43 -19.06 -24.20
N ARG A 64 -0.14 -17.82 -24.58
CA ARG A 64 1.18 -17.40 -25.10
C ARG A 64 2.29 -17.53 -24.06
N LEU A 65 2.01 -17.22 -22.80
CA LEU A 65 2.98 -17.16 -21.71
C LEU A 65 2.81 -18.32 -20.72
N SER A 66 2.16 -19.41 -21.13
CA SER A 66 1.89 -20.58 -20.29
C SER A 66 3.17 -21.16 -19.66
N HIS A 67 4.31 -21.07 -20.34
CA HIS A 67 5.61 -21.52 -19.83
C HIS A 67 6.04 -20.83 -18.54
N LEU A 68 5.56 -19.61 -18.28
CA LEU A 68 5.85 -18.89 -17.03
C LEU A 68 5.09 -19.44 -15.81
N PHE A 69 4.05 -20.24 -16.04
CA PHE A 69 3.21 -20.83 -15.01
C PHE A 69 3.52 -22.32 -14.76
N MET A 70 4.50 -22.89 -15.46
CA MET A 70 4.88 -24.29 -15.33
C MET A 70 5.88 -24.49 -14.18
N GLY A 71 5.50 -25.28 -13.18
CA GLY A 71 6.38 -25.63 -12.06
C GLY A 71 5.64 -25.79 -10.74
N ARG A 72 6.33 -26.26 -9.70
CA ARG A 72 5.79 -26.32 -8.34
C ARG A 72 5.79 -24.95 -7.66
N GLU A 73 6.83 -24.17 -7.92
CA GLU A 73 7.08 -22.85 -7.30
C GLU A 73 6.53 -21.67 -8.13
N THR A 74 5.65 -21.94 -9.10
CA THR A 74 5.03 -20.90 -9.94
C THR A 74 3.73 -20.39 -9.33
N PRO A 75 3.39 -19.10 -9.54
CA PRO A 75 2.14 -18.53 -9.05
C PRO A 75 0.94 -19.23 -9.67
N ALA A 76 -0.20 -19.19 -8.98
CA ALA A 76 -1.48 -19.54 -9.55
C ALA A 76 -1.81 -18.66 -10.76
N MET A 77 -2.34 -19.27 -11.81
CA MET A 77 -2.80 -18.55 -12.99
C MET A 77 -4.28 -18.19 -12.83
N LEU A 78 -4.57 -16.89 -12.76
CA LEU A 78 -5.92 -16.37 -12.85
C LEU A 78 -6.19 -15.88 -14.27
N VAL A 79 -7.37 -16.20 -14.80
CA VAL A 79 -7.75 -15.81 -16.17
C VAL A 79 -8.97 -14.89 -16.14
N ARG A 80 -8.82 -13.71 -16.77
CA ARG A 80 -9.95 -12.82 -17.08
C ARG A 80 -10.86 -13.51 -18.11
N ILE A 81 -12.14 -13.68 -17.81
CA ILE A 81 -13.10 -14.34 -18.73
C ILE A 81 -14.02 -13.39 -19.49
N ASP A 82 -13.96 -12.10 -19.19
CA ASP A 82 -14.73 -11.04 -19.83
C ASP A 82 -13.86 -9.84 -20.26
N TRP A 83 -14.46 -8.93 -21.04
CA TRP A 83 -13.84 -7.74 -21.59
C TRP A 83 -14.79 -6.56 -21.39
N THR A 84 -14.27 -5.38 -21.09
CA THR A 84 -15.04 -4.13 -21.06
C THR A 84 -14.29 -2.90 -21.57
N ASN A 85 -15.00 -1.96 -22.21
CA ASN A 85 -14.44 -0.65 -22.54
C ASN A 85 -14.51 0.37 -21.38
N ALA A 86 -15.08 0.01 -20.22
CA ALA A 86 -15.46 0.95 -19.16
C ALA A 86 -14.31 1.86 -18.65
N PHE A 87 -13.07 1.40 -18.75
CA PHE A 87 -11.89 2.12 -18.28
C PHE A 87 -11.29 3.12 -19.30
N ARG A 88 -11.93 3.27 -20.49
CA ARG A 88 -11.47 4.19 -21.55
C ARG A 88 -12.14 5.55 -21.40
N ASP A 89 -11.49 6.47 -20.69
CA ASP A 89 -11.99 7.83 -20.49
C ASP A 89 -11.92 8.69 -21.77
N LYS A 90 -12.31 9.97 -21.67
CA LYS A 90 -12.34 10.90 -22.82
C LYS A 90 -10.96 11.19 -23.44
N THR A 91 -9.88 10.89 -22.72
CA THR A 91 -8.49 11.10 -23.18
C THR A 91 -7.96 9.89 -23.96
N TYR A 92 -8.66 8.75 -23.92
CA TYR A 92 -8.29 7.55 -24.67
C TYR A 92 -8.50 7.73 -26.18
N THR A 93 -7.67 7.06 -26.99
CA THR A 93 -7.79 7.07 -28.46
C THR A 93 -9.15 6.55 -28.94
N LEU A 94 -9.73 5.60 -28.21
CA LEU A 94 -11.07 5.04 -28.43
C LEU A 94 -11.90 5.19 -27.14
N PRO A 95 -12.40 6.41 -26.83
CA PRO A 95 -13.09 6.68 -25.59
C PRO A 95 -14.44 5.93 -25.53
N ALA A 96 -14.83 5.46 -24.35
CA ALA A 96 -16.10 4.78 -24.17
C ALA A 96 -17.27 5.80 -24.22
N ARG A 97 -18.23 5.57 -25.13
CA ARG A 97 -19.50 6.34 -25.17
C ARG A 97 -20.57 5.75 -24.28
N SER A 98 -20.58 4.42 -24.17
CA SER A 98 -21.39 3.64 -23.25
C SER A 98 -20.56 2.45 -22.77
N ILE A 99 -20.88 1.96 -21.57
CA ILE A 99 -20.23 0.78 -21.01
C ILE A 99 -20.67 -0.44 -21.83
N GLN A 100 -19.69 -1.13 -22.38
CA GLN A 100 -19.83 -2.39 -23.08
C GLN A 100 -19.05 -3.45 -22.31
N PHE A 101 -19.60 -4.65 -22.27
CA PHE A 101 -18.97 -5.81 -21.68
C PHE A 101 -19.30 -7.03 -22.54
N ASN A 102 -18.38 -7.99 -22.63
CA ASN A 102 -18.59 -9.23 -23.38
C ASN A 102 -17.77 -10.35 -22.75
N ARG A 103 -18.30 -11.58 -22.80
CA ARG A 103 -17.54 -12.80 -22.56
C ARG A 103 -16.42 -12.92 -23.60
N VAL A 104 -15.20 -13.25 -23.17
CA VAL A 104 -14.05 -13.52 -24.05
C VAL A 104 -13.57 -14.97 -24.05
N THR A 105 -13.95 -15.76 -23.05
CA THR A 105 -13.69 -17.20 -23.02
C THR A 105 -14.71 -17.91 -22.13
N THR A 106 -14.76 -19.23 -22.18
CA THR A 106 -15.63 -20.05 -21.31
C THR A 106 -14.84 -20.55 -20.11
N VAL A 107 -15.54 -20.97 -19.06
CA VAL A 107 -14.87 -21.60 -17.90
C VAL A 107 -14.19 -22.91 -18.29
N GLU A 108 -14.81 -23.68 -19.19
CA GLU A 108 -14.20 -24.90 -19.74
C GLU A 108 -12.85 -24.62 -20.41
N GLU A 109 -12.77 -23.58 -21.25
CA GLU A 109 -11.50 -23.19 -21.86
C GLU A 109 -10.46 -22.74 -20.84
N ALA A 110 -10.88 -22.01 -19.79
CA ALA A 110 -9.99 -21.65 -18.69
C ALA A 110 -9.44 -22.89 -17.96
N VAL A 111 -10.26 -23.93 -17.76
CA VAL A 111 -9.82 -25.23 -17.22
C VAL A 111 -8.76 -25.86 -18.12
N LYS A 112 -9.00 -25.91 -19.45
CA LYS A 112 -8.04 -26.50 -20.42
C LYS A 112 -6.70 -25.78 -20.45
N ILE A 113 -6.69 -24.46 -20.23
CA ILE A 113 -5.46 -23.65 -20.14
C ILE A 113 -4.71 -23.91 -18.82
N GLY A 114 -5.37 -24.51 -17.81
CA GLY A 114 -4.77 -24.78 -16.50
C GLY A 114 -4.97 -23.64 -15.50
N ALA A 115 -6.02 -22.83 -15.66
CA ALA A 115 -6.33 -21.78 -14.70
C ALA A 115 -6.62 -22.34 -13.30
N SER A 116 -6.13 -21.66 -12.27
CA SER A 116 -6.49 -21.89 -10.87
C SER A 116 -7.76 -21.14 -10.47
N GLY A 117 -8.16 -20.13 -11.23
CA GLY A 117 -9.38 -19.38 -10.97
C GLY A 117 -9.69 -18.47 -12.16
N VAL A 118 -10.95 -18.06 -12.25
CA VAL A 118 -11.39 -17.10 -13.25
C VAL A 118 -11.83 -15.83 -12.58
N VAL A 119 -11.66 -14.71 -13.27
CA VAL A 119 -12.08 -13.40 -12.78
C VAL A 119 -13.04 -12.79 -13.79
N THR A 120 -14.14 -12.21 -13.31
CA THR A 120 -15.15 -11.47 -14.09
C THR A 120 -15.42 -10.11 -13.47
N TYR A 121 -15.73 -9.09 -14.26
CA TYR A 121 -16.26 -7.83 -13.73
C TYR A 121 -17.72 -8.00 -13.32
N LEU A 122 -18.18 -7.11 -12.44
CA LEU A 122 -19.60 -6.87 -12.17
C LEU A 122 -19.78 -5.36 -12.00
N PHE A 123 -20.30 -4.68 -13.02
CA PHE A 123 -20.52 -3.23 -12.98
C PHE A 123 -21.89 -2.91 -12.42
N LEU A 124 -21.98 -1.90 -11.55
CA LEU A 124 -23.24 -1.33 -11.07
C LEU A 124 -23.28 0.18 -11.33
N GLY A 125 -24.48 0.72 -11.59
CA GLY A 125 -24.65 2.17 -11.77
C GLY A 125 -24.75 2.65 -13.23
N PHE A 126 -25.07 1.74 -14.13
CA PHE A 126 -25.28 2.00 -15.56
C PHE A 126 -26.50 1.25 -16.09
N ASP A 127 -26.96 1.61 -17.29
CA ASP A 127 -28.31 1.22 -17.76
C ASP A 127 -28.49 -0.27 -18.06
N ARG A 128 -27.43 -0.98 -18.44
CA ARG A 128 -27.46 -2.40 -18.80
C ARG A 128 -26.91 -3.30 -17.70
N GLU A 129 -27.18 -2.93 -16.45
CA GLU A 129 -26.74 -3.69 -15.27
C GLU A 129 -27.32 -5.11 -15.25
N GLU A 130 -28.59 -5.28 -15.61
CA GLU A 130 -29.28 -6.58 -15.66
C GLU A 130 -28.63 -7.56 -16.63
N GLU A 131 -28.24 -7.08 -17.81
CA GLU A 131 -27.52 -7.89 -18.80
C GLU A 131 -26.14 -8.34 -18.29
N HIS A 132 -25.45 -7.49 -17.52
CA HIS A 132 -24.16 -7.84 -16.93
C HIS A 132 -24.34 -8.87 -15.81
N ILE A 133 -25.39 -8.73 -15.01
CA ILE A 133 -25.75 -9.69 -13.96
C ILE A 133 -26.02 -11.07 -14.57
N ALA A 134 -26.82 -11.14 -15.66
CA ALA A 134 -27.10 -12.39 -16.35
C ALA A 134 -25.82 -13.08 -16.84
N MET A 135 -24.88 -12.32 -17.43
CA MET A 135 -23.59 -12.87 -17.85
C MET A 135 -22.77 -13.44 -16.67
N VAL A 136 -22.77 -12.76 -15.52
CA VAL A 136 -22.07 -13.22 -14.32
C VAL A 136 -22.75 -14.45 -13.71
N GLU A 137 -24.07 -14.54 -13.75
CA GLU A 137 -24.83 -15.72 -13.32
C GLU A 137 -24.47 -16.95 -14.16
N GLU A 138 -24.39 -16.82 -15.48
CA GLU A 138 -23.93 -17.89 -16.37
C GLU A 138 -22.52 -18.38 -15.98
N PHE A 139 -21.59 -17.45 -15.73
CA PHE A 139 -20.24 -17.81 -15.28
C PHE A 139 -20.26 -18.53 -13.92
N SER A 140 -21.12 -18.13 -13.00
CA SER A 140 -21.30 -18.79 -11.70
C SER A 140 -21.76 -20.23 -11.85
N ILE A 141 -22.74 -20.48 -12.73
CA ILE A 141 -23.22 -21.83 -13.05
C ILE A 141 -22.10 -22.67 -13.66
N GLU A 142 -21.37 -22.15 -14.65
CA GLU A 142 -20.24 -22.84 -15.27
C GLU A 142 -19.12 -23.15 -14.25
N CYS A 143 -18.79 -22.19 -13.38
CA CYS A 143 -17.79 -22.36 -12.33
C CYS A 143 -18.17 -23.45 -11.32
N LYS A 144 -19.46 -23.58 -11.01
CA LYS A 144 -19.98 -24.69 -10.18
C LYS A 144 -19.78 -26.03 -10.89
N THR A 145 -20.15 -26.13 -12.16
CA THR A 145 -19.99 -27.35 -12.98
C THR A 145 -18.54 -27.82 -13.03
N TRP A 146 -17.61 -26.89 -13.27
CA TRP A 146 -16.18 -27.22 -13.44
C TRP A 146 -15.35 -27.15 -12.15
N SER A 147 -15.99 -26.85 -11.01
CA SER A 147 -15.31 -26.61 -9.73
C SER A 147 -14.16 -25.58 -9.83
N MET A 148 -14.40 -24.54 -10.62
CA MET A 148 -13.47 -23.42 -10.83
C MET A 148 -13.80 -22.30 -9.82
N PRO A 149 -12.82 -21.77 -9.07
CA PRO A 149 -13.03 -20.57 -8.28
C PRO A 149 -13.44 -19.38 -9.17
N LEU A 150 -14.54 -18.73 -8.81
CA LEU A 150 -15.02 -17.50 -9.42
C LEU A 150 -14.66 -16.31 -8.53
N ILE A 151 -13.78 -15.45 -9.04
CA ILE A 151 -13.47 -14.17 -8.42
C ILE A 151 -14.30 -13.09 -9.13
N ILE A 152 -15.19 -12.43 -8.41
CA ILE A 152 -16.00 -11.35 -8.98
C ILE A 152 -15.35 -10.02 -8.60
N GLU A 153 -15.22 -9.12 -9.58
CA GLU A 153 -14.72 -7.76 -9.42
C GLU A 153 -15.88 -6.75 -9.46
N PRO A 154 -16.58 -6.56 -8.31
CA PRO A 154 -17.67 -5.60 -8.22
C PRO A 154 -17.15 -4.17 -8.28
N LEU A 155 -17.63 -3.40 -9.26
CA LEU A 155 -17.20 -2.03 -9.51
C LEU A 155 -18.40 -1.12 -9.74
N PRO A 156 -18.59 -0.09 -8.90
CA PRO A 156 -19.47 1.03 -9.24
C PRO A 156 -18.91 1.75 -10.47
N MET A 157 -19.64 1.69 -11.58
CA MET A 157 -19.28 2.34 -12.84
C MET A 157 -20.53 2.89 -13.54
N GLY A 158 -20.42 4.12 -14.07
CA GLY A 158 -21.46 4.73 -14.89
C GLY A 158 -22.04 6.02 -14.29
N PRO A 159 -23.05 6.61 -14.96
CA PRO A 159 -23.54 7.95 -14.67
C PRO A 159 -24.24 8.08 -13.30
N ARG A 160 -24.64 6.96 -12.67
CA ARG A 160 -25.29 6.96 -11.35
C ARG A 160 -24.30 6.94 -10.19
N VAL A 161 -23.01 6.77 -10.48
CA VAL A 161 -21.94 6.74 -9.48
C VAL A 161 -21.45 8.16 -9.24
N THR A 162 -21.55 8.60 -7.99
CA THR A 162 -21.10 9.90 -7.52
C THR A 162 -20.11 9.71 -6.37
N LYS A 163 -19.41 10.77 -5.98
CA LYS A 163 -18.55 10.71 -4.79
C LYS A 163 -19.36 10.41 -3.52
N THR A 164 -20.56 10.97 -3.40
CA THR A 164 -21.40 10.88 -2.20
C THR A 164 -21.94 9.48 -1.97
N ASN A 165 -22.30 8.76 -3.03
CA ASN A 165 -22.85 7.41 -2.93
C ASN A 165 -21.82 6.30 -3.20
N TYR A 166 -20.55 6.62 -3.43
CA TYR A 166 -19.54 5.65 -3.88
C TYR A 166 -19.43 4.46 -2.93
N VAL A 167 -19.27 4.71 -1.63
CA VAL A 167 -19.14 3.65 -0.61
C VAL A 167 -20.38 2.75 -0.56
N ASP A 168 -21.58 3.34 -0.55
CA ASP A 168 -22.84 2.60 -0.58
C ASP A 168 -22.97 1.74 -1.84
N MET A 169 -22.50 2.25 -2.98
CA MET A 169 -22.49 1.49 -4.23
C MET A 169 -21.48 0.34 -4.19
N VAL A 170 -20.30 0.52 -3.59
CA VAL A 170 -19.34 -0.57 -3.38
C VAL A 170 -19.97 -1.65 -2.50
N LYS A 171 -20.59 -1.29 -1.36
CA LYS A 171 -21.28 -2.25 -0.47
C LYS A 171 -22.37 -3.03 -1.20
N ARG A 172 -23.21 -2.33 -1.99
CA ARG A 172 -24.26 -2.96 -2.81
C ARG A 172 -23.69 -3.91 -3.86
N ALA A 173 -22.61 -3.51 -4.53
CA ALA A 173 -21.95 -4.32 -5.54
C ALA A 173 -21.31 -5.58 -4.94
N VAL A 174 -20.69 -5.45 -3.77
CA VAL A 174 -20.14 -6.57 -2.99
C VAL A 174 -21.22 -7.55 -2.58
N GLY A 175 -22.30 -7.08 -1.94
CA GLY A 175 -23.42 -7.96 -1.55
C GLY A 175 -24.02 -8.69 -2.76
N LYS A 176 -24.18 -7.99 -3.89
CA LYS A 176 -24.65 -8.60 -5.14
C LYS A 176 -23.70 -9.67 -5.67
N ALA A 177 -22.38 -9.43 -5.62
CA ALA A 177 -21.39 -10.41 -6.04
C ALA A 177 -21.39 -11.66 -5.15
N VAL A 178 -21.61 -11.51 -3.84
CA VAL A 178 -21.77 -12.64 -2.92
C VAL A 178 -22.98 -13.50 -3.33
N GLU A 179 -24.14 -12.88 -3.54
CA GLU A 179 -25.36 -13.58 -3.96
C GLU A 179 -25.22 -14.28 -5.32
N LEU A 180 -24.44 -13.70 -6.23
CA LEU A 180 -24.12 -14.30 -7.53
C LEU A 180 -23.14 -15.49 -7.43
N GLY A 181 -22.61 -15.78 -6.25
CA GLY A 181 -21.79 -16.96 -5.98
C GLY A 181 -20.29 -16.73 -6.16
N ALA A 182 -19.80 -15.53 -5.86
CA ALA A 182 -18.37 -15.28 -5.72
C ALA A 182 -17.72 -16.23 -4.69
N ASP A 183 -16.60 -16.84 -5.06
CA ASP A 183 -15.75 -17.59 -4.11
C ASP A 183 -14.68 -16.69 -3.48
N ALA A 184 -14.32 -15.59 -4.16
CA ALA A 184 -13.58 -14.46 -3.63
C ALA A 184 -14.00 -13.17 -4.35
N LEU A 185 -13.69 -12.02 -3.76
CA LEU A 185 -14.07 -10.71 -4.27
C LEU A 185 -12.82 -9.88 -4.57
N LYS A 186 -12.84 -9.14 -5.68
CA LYS A 186 -11.83 -8.15 -6.03
C LYS A 186 -12.45 -6.76 -5.94
N VAL A 187 -12.16 -6.01 -4.88
CA VAL A 187 -12.98 -4.84 -4.48
C VAL A 187 -12.13 -3.56 -4.42
N PRO A 188 -12.62 -2.40 -4.92
CA PRO A 188 -11.90 -1.14 -4.81
C PRO A 188 -11.81 -0.67 -3.36
N TYR A 189 -10.63 -0.19 -2.94
CA TYR A 189 -10.49 0.47 -1.66
C TYR A 189 -11.35 1.73 -1.62
N THR A 190 -12.10 1.93 -0.54
CA THR A 190 -13.00 3.09 -0.38
C THR A 190 -12.26 4.37 -0.02
N GLY A 191 -10.98 4.26 0.34
CA GLY A 191 -10.08 5.40 0.60
C GLY A 191 -9.72 5.58 2.07
N ASP A 192 -10.40 4.88 2.98
CA ASP A 192 -10.09 4.85 4.41
C ASP A 192 -10.51 3.50 5.02
N PRO A 193 -9.84 3.05 6.11
CA PRO A 193 -10.08 1.72 6.67
C PRO A 193 -11.44 1.60 7.37
N TYR A 194 -12.04 2.71 7.82
CA TYR A 194 -13.32 2.68 8.53
C TYR A 194 -14.47 2.38 7.57
N SER A 195 -14.56 3.13 6.46
CA SER A 195 -15.55 2.87 5.41
C SER A 195 -15.30 1.54 4.69
N PHE A 196 -14.05 1.07 4.65
CA PHE A 196 -13.74 -0.22 4.05
C PHE A 196 -14.17 -1.40 4.93
N LYS A 197 -14.16 -1.24 6.26
CA LYS A 197 -14.66 -2.27 7.18
C LYS A 197 -16.13 -2.60 6.92
N ASP A 198 -16.96 -1.60 6.65
CA ASP A 198 -18.35 -1.77 6.21
C ASP A 198 -18.48 -2.60 4.92
N VAL A 199 -17.51 -2.51 4.01
CA VAL A 199 -17.44 -3.30 2.79
C VAL A 199 -17.05 -4.75 3.09
N ILE A 200 -16.12 -4.95 4.03
CA ILE A 200 -15.77 -6.28 4.54
C ILE A 200 -16.99 -6.95 5.18
N GLU A 201 -17.77 -6.23 5.99
CA GLU A 201 -19.01 -6.76 6.56
C GLU A 201 -20.02 -7.17 5.48
N ALA A 202 -20.19 -6.36 4.44
CA ALA A 202 -21.06 -6.67 3.31
C ALA A 202 -20.62 -7.93 2.52
N SER A 203 -19.35 -8.34 2.62
CA SER A 203 -18.84 -9.54 1.94
C SER A 203 -19.34 -10.86 2.55
N SER A 204 -19.97 -10.82 3.74
CA SER A 204 -20.55 -11.99 4.40
C SER A 204 -19.58 -13.18 4.52
N GLY A 205 -18.30 -12.90 4.77
CA GLY A 205 -17.25 -13.90 4.94
C GLY A 205 -16.61 -14.41 3.65
N VAL A 206 -17.03 -13.92 2.48
CA VAL A 206 -16.31 -14.18 1.23
C VAL A 206 -15.00 -13.40 1.22
N PRO A 207 -13.84 -14.03 0.97
CA PRO A 207 -12.54 -13.34 1.02
C PRO A 207 -12.47 -12.14 0.08
N VAL A 208 -12.10 -10.98 0.62
CA VAL A 208 -11.95 -9.73 -0.14
C VAL A 208 -10.47 -9.46 -0.42
N LEU A 209 -10.11 -9.41 -1.70
CA LEU A 209 -8.81 -8.95 -2.17
C LEU A 209 -8.96 -7.52 -2.71
N VAL A 210 -8.22 -6.58 -2.13
CA VAL A 210 -8.36 -5.17 -2.52
C VAL A 210 -7.68 -4.90 -3.85
N LEU A 211 -8.42 -4.42 -4.84
CA LEU A 211 -7.83 -4.04 -6.11
C LEU A 211 -7.06 -2.71 -6.01
N GLY A 212 -5.95 -2.65 -6.74
CA GLY A 212 -5.27 -1.40 -7.01
C GLY A 212 -6.09 -0.51 -7.95
N GLY A 213 -5.90 0.81 -7.88
CA GLY A 213 -6.68 1.76 -8.68
C GLY A 213 -6.31 3.20 -8.38
N TYR A 214 -5.95 3.45 -7.12
CA TYR A 214 -5.17 4.62 -6.73
C TYR A 214 -3.74 4.51 -7.28
N LYS A 215 -3.19 5.65 -7.70
CA LYS A 215 -1.80 5.75 -8.13
C LYS A 215 -0.95 6.06 -6.91
N ALA A 216 -0.23 5.06 -6.40
CA ALA A 216 0.75 5.29 -5.35
C ALA A 216 1.82 6.27 -5.85
N LEU A 217 2.22 7.23 -5.01
CA LEU A 217 3.32 8.15 -5.31
C LEU A 217 4.66 7.50 -4.95
N SER A 218 4.64 6.59 -3.99
CA SER A 218 5.82 5.85 -3.53
C SER A 218 5.50 4.39 -3.20
N ILE A 219 6.55 3.56 -3.07
CA ILE A 219 6.39 2.18 -2.56
C ILE A 219 5.82 2.17 -1.15
N ARG A 220 6.18 3.17 -0.32
CA ARG A 220 5.66 3.32 1.04
C ARG A 220 4.13 3.44 1.04
N ASP A 221 3.57 4.27 0.16
CA ASP A 221 2.11 4.44 0.08
C ASP A 221 1.42 3.10 -0.23
N SER A 222 2.03 2.28 -1.10
CA SER A 222 1.50 0.96 -1.42
C SER A 222 1.52 0.01 -0.22
N LEU A 223 2.61 0.06 0.57
CA LEU A 223 2.76 -0.74 1.78
C LEU A 223 1.81 -0.28 2.91
N GLU A 224 1.59 1.03 3.05
CA GLU A 224 0.64 1.60 4.02
C GLU A 224 -0.79 1.19 3.69
N VAL A 225 -1.21 1.29 2.42
CA VAL A 225 -2.55 0.80 2.02
C VAL A 225 -2.71 -0.69 2.26
N ILE A 226 -1.68 -1.51 2.00
CA ILE A 226 -1.71 -2.94 2.33
C ILE A 226 -1.95 -3.13 3.83
N SER A 227 -1.24 -2.40 4.69
CA SER A 227 -1.45 -2.48 6.14
C SER A 227 -2.88 -2.10 6.52
N GLU A 228 -3.39 -0.98 6.02
CA GLU A 228 -4.74 -0.50 6.31
C GLU A 228 -5.83 -1.51 5.92
N VAL A 229 -5.73 -2.10 4.73
CA VAL A 229 -6.76 -3.03 4.25
C VAL A 229 -6.71 -4.37 4.98
N LEU A 230 -5.51 -4.84 5.36
CA LEU A 230 -5.38 -6.04 6.19
C LEU A 230 -5.96 -5.80 7.58
N ASP A 231 -5.70 -4.63 8.19
CA ASP A 231 -6.28 -4.24 9.48
C ASP A 231 -7.82 -4.10 9.41
N ALA A 232 -8.35 -3.69 8.26
CA ALA A 232 -9.79 -3.65 8.01
C ALA A 232 -10.43 -5.04 7.81
N GLY A 233 -9.63 -6.10 7.63
CA GLY A 233 -10.09 -7.49 7.48
C GLY A 233 -10.07 -8.03 6.04
N ALA A 234 -9.38 -7.36 5.10
CA ALA A 234 -9.18 -7.91 3.77
C ALA A 234 -8.29 -9.17 3.81
N ALA A 235 -8.55 -10.09 2.88
CA ALA A 235 -7.73 -11.27 2.65
C ALA A 235 -6.48 -10.97 1.80
N GLY A 236 -6.14 -9.71 1.54
CA GLY A 236 -4.97 -9.32 0.75
C GLY A 236 -5.32 -8.41 -0.41
N VAL A 237 -4.55 -8.48 -1.51
CA VAL A 237 -4.61 -7.47 -2.58
C VAL A 237 -4.51 -8.05 -3.99
N VAL A 238 -5.10 -7.34 -4.95
CA VAL A 238 -4.90 -7.51 -6.39
C VAL A 238 -4.31 -6.23 -6.99
N PHE A 239 -2.99 -6.11 -7.02
CA PHE A 239 -2.30 -4.92 -7.50
C PHE A 239 -1.85 -5.05 -8.96
N GLY A 240 -2.19 -4.05 -9.76
CA GLY A 240 -1.83 -3.99 -11.18
C GLY A 240 -0.70 -3.01 -11.43
N ARG A 241 -1.07 -1.81 -11.88
CA ARG A 241 -0.14 -0.74 -12.28
C ARG A 241 0.93 -0.39 -11.24
N ASN A 242 0.61 -0.45 -9.94
CA ASN A 242 1.57 -0.19 -8.86
C ASN A 242 2.72 -1.22 -8.80
N ILE A 243 2.58 -2.39 -9.45
CA ILE A 243 3.64 -3.39 -9.55
C ILE A 243 4.22 -3.42 -10.96
N VAL A 244 3.38 -3.59 -11.98
CA VAL A 244 3.87 -3.80 -13.36
C VAL A 244 4.55 -2.56 -13.95
N GLN A 245 4.30 -1.37 -13.40
CA GLN A 245 4.92 -0.11 -13.85
C GLN A 245 6.06 0.36 -12.93
N ASP A 246 6.30 -0.36 -11.84
CA ASP A 246 7.40 -0.10 -10.92
C ASP A 246 8.74 -0.36 -11.64
N PRO A 247 9.78 0.45 -11.39
CA PRO A 247 11.13 0.18 -11.91
C PRO A 247 11.71 -1.18 -11.49
N ASN A 248 11.35 -1.67 -10.29
CA ASN A 248 11.82 -2.93 -9.70
C ASN A 248 10.62 -3.80 -9.23
N PRO A 249 9.84 -4.40 -10.15
CA PRO A 249 8.64 -5.16 -9.81
C PRO A 249 8.90 -6.35 -8.87
N ASP A 250 10.07 -7.00 -8.98
CA ASP A 250 10.43 -8.13 -8.13
C ASP A 250 10.62 -7.69 -6.67
N GLU A 251 11.30 -6.56 -6.45
CA GLU A 251 11.48 -5.99 -5.12
C GLU A 251 10.14 -5.51 -4.55
N ALA A 252 9.32 -4.82 -5.34
CA ALA A 252 8.00 -4.37 -4.92
C ALA A 252 7.14 -5.56 -4.40
N VAL A 253 7.08 -6.66 -5.15
CA VAL A 253 6.35 -7.87 -4.74
C VAL A 253 6.95 -8.47 -3.47
N ARG A 254 8.27 -8.57 -3.32
CA ARG A 254 8.90 -9.10 -2.08
C ARG A 254 8.53 -8.27 -0.85
N LEU A 255 8.54 -6.95 -0.97
CA LEU A 255 8.19 -6.05 0.14
C LEU A 255 6.72 -6.17 0.53
N MET A 256 5.82 -6.22 -0.47
CA MET A 256 4.40 -6.45 -0.23
C MET A 256 4.16 -7.80 0.45
N ARG A 257 4.86 -8.85 0.01
CA ARG A 257 4.77 -10.19 0.61
C ARG A 257 5.18 -10.20 2.08
N ARG A 258 6.19 -9.42 2.49
CA ARG A 258 6.63 -9.31 3.90
C ARG A 258 5.56 -8.73 4.83
N ILE A 259 4.68 -7.87 4.32
CA ILE A 259 3.54 -7.35 5.09
C ILE A 259 2.35 -8.33 5.03
N ILE A 260 2.05 -8.83 3.83
CA ILE A 260 0.87 -9.70 3.62
C ILE A 260 1.06 -11.05 4.32
N HIS A 261 2.17 -11.76 4.08
CA HIS A 261 2.38 -13.09 4.66
C HIS A 261 3.33 -13.08 5.86
N GLY A 262 3.98 -11.95 6.15
CA GLY A 262 4.88 -11.81 7.27
C GLY A 262 4.25 -11.08 8.45
N LYS A 263 5.07 -10.83 9.47
CA LYS A 263 4.71 -10.07 10.67
C LYS A 263 5.32 -8.66 10.68
N GLU A 264 5.88 -8.25 9.55
CA GLU A 264 6.66 -7.03 9.44
C GLU A 264 5.76 -5.83 9.20
N THR A 265 6.03 -4.74 9.89
CA THR A 265 5.33 -3.48 9.66
C THR A 265 5.98 -2.70 8.52
N VAL A 266 5.24 -1.73 7.96
CA VAL A 266 5.80 -0.76 7.01
C VAL A 266 7.05 -0.09 7.61
N THR A 267 7.00 0.27 8.89
CA THR A 267 8.10 0.90 9.62
C THR A 267 9.34 0.01 9.67
N ASP A 268 9.19 -1.29 9.90
CA ASP A 268 10.32 -2.23 9.94
C ASP A 268 11.02 -2.28 8.58
N ILE A 269 10.24 -2.41 7.50
CA ILE A 269 10.74 -2.42 6.13
C ILE A 269 11.47 -1.11 5.79
N LEU A 270 10.91 0.03 6.15
CA LEU A 270 11.53 1.33 5.88
C LEU A 270 12.83 1.50 6.67
N ARG A 271 12.90 0.99 7.91
CA ARG A 271 14.10 1.08 8.74
C ARG A 271 15.28 0.29 8.17
N GLU A 272 15.05 -0.84 7.53
CA GLU A 272 16.11 -1.60 6.86
C GLU A 272 16.75 -0.86 5.68
N LYS A 273 15.97 0.01 5.04
CA LYS A 273 16.40 0.77 3.86
C LYS A 273 17.08 2.09 4.22
N ILE A 274 17.22 2.41 5.51
CA ILE A 274 17.90 3.61 5.96
C ILE A 274 19.37 3.58 5.52
N LYS A 275 19.79 4.64 4.82
CA LYS A 275 21.19 4.90 4.50
C LYS A 275 21.73 5.99 5.44
N PRO A 276 22.62 5.68 6.39
CA PRO A 276 23.19 6.67 7.29
C PRO A 276 24.18 7.63 6.58
N PRO A 277 24.37 8.84 7.11
CA PRO A 277 23.63 9.43 8.23
C PRO A 277 22.26 9.97 7.77
N VAL A 278 21.22 9.76 8.59
CA VAL A 278 19.91 10.40 8.39
C VAL A 278 20.00 11.82 8.90
N ARG A 279 19.68 12.82 8.08
CA ARG A 279 19.74 14.23 8.44
C ARG A 279 18.39 14.89 8.22
N ILE A 280 18.01 15.78 9.13
CA ILE A 280 16.87 16.66 8.93
C ILE A 280 17.41 17.97 8.35
N LEU A 281 17.08 18.23 7.09
CA LEU A 281 17.36 19.49 6.41
C LEU A 281 16.30 20.53 6.78
N VAL A 282 16.76 21.75 7.01
CA VAL A 282 15.93 22.91 7.34
C VAL A 282 15.90 23.89 6.17
N ASP A 283 14.71 24.34 5.80
CA ASP A 283 14.44 25.42 4.88
C ASP A 283 13.51 26.42 5.58
N ALA A 284 14.11 27.43 6.23
CA ALA A 284 13.39 28.37 7.08
C ALA A 284 12.39 29.24 6.30
N GLU A 285 12.66 29.54 5.02
CA GLU A 285 11.77 30.36 4.17
C GLU A 285 10.41 29.69 3.95
N LYS A 286 10.35 28.36 4.06
CA LYS A 286 9.09 27.61 3.93
C LYS A 286 8.33 27.50 5.24
N CYS A 287 8.96 27.80 6.39
CA CYS A 287 8.34 27.61 7.68
C CYS A 287 7.21 28.62 7.91
N SER A 288 6.03 28.13 8.30
CA SER A 288 4.87 28.98 8.59
C SER A 288 4.65 29.22 10.09
N GLY A 289 5.55 28.74 10.97
CA GLY A 289 5.39 28.89 12.42
C GLY A 289 4.21 28.10 13.01
N CYS A 290 3.73 27.02 12.35
CA CYS A 290 2.56 26.28 12.83
C CYS A 290 2.83 25.36 14.04
N HIS A 291 4.10 25.17 14.40
CA HIS A 291 4.56 24.30 15.50
C HIS A 291 4.13 22.81 15.43
N ILE A 292 3.56 22.36 14.31
CA ILE A 292 3.16 20.95 14.10
C ILE A 292 4.34 19.99 14.28
N CYS A 293 5.54 20.39 13.86
CA CYS A 293 6.74 19.57 13.99
C CYS A 293 7.15 19.34 15.46
N GLU A 294 6.94 20.32 16.34
CA GLU A 294 7.19 20.18 17.78
C GLU A 294 6.14 19.29 18.44
N PHE A 295 4.86 19.48 18.11
CA PHE A 295 3.78 18.58 18.58
C PHE A 295 3.96 17.15 18.11
N ALA A 296 4.34 16.92 16.85
CA ALA A 296 4.61 15.59 16.33
C ALA A 296 5.74 14.93 17.13
N CYS A 297 6.79 15.69 17.47
CA CYS A 297 7.90 15.16 18.27
C CYS A 297 7.48 14.78 19.69
N SER A 298 6.81 15.66 20.43
CA SER A 298 6.37 15.34 21.79
C SER A 298 5.28 14.28 21.83
N LEU A 299 4.38 14.24 20.85
CA LEU A 299 3.39 13.17 20.75
C LEU A 299 4.06 11.81 20.55
N ILE A 300 5.04 11.70 19.64
CA ILE A 300 5.66 10.42 19.33
C ILE A 300 6.46 9.88 20.51
N HIS A 301 7.23 10.75 21.18
CA HIS A 301 8.15 10.35 22.23
C HIS A 301 7.57 10.37 23.64
N GLU A 302 6.68 11.31 23.93
CA GLU A 302 6.16 11.57 25.28
C GLU A 302 4.66 11.33 25.40
N LYS A 303 3.96 11.03 24.29
CA LYS A 303 2.50 10.81 24.23
C LYS A 303 1.68 12.01 24.72
N VAL A 304 2.22 13.22 24.61
CA VAL A 304 1.56 14.48 24.98
C VAL A 304 1.76 15.56 23.93
N PHE A 305 0.90 16.56 23.93
CA PHE A 305 1.01 17.74 23.07
C PHE A 305 1.65 18.91 23.83
N ASP A 306 2.98 18.88 23.95
CA ASP A 306 3.75 19.90 24.66
C ASP A 306 5.05 20.25 23.91
N PHE A 307 5.19 21.49 23.45
CA PHE A 307 6.39 21.96 22.75
C PHE A 307 7.64 21.97 23.63
N SER A 308 7.48 22.15 24.95
CA SER A 308 8.60 22.14 25.89
C SER A 308 9.31 20.78 25.91
N LEU A 309 8.61 19.70 25.58
CA LEU A 309 9.15 18.34 25.53
C LEU A 309 9.62 17.90 24.12
N ALA A 310 9.46 18.76 23.11
CA ALA A 310 9.97 18.49 21.77
C ALA A 310 11.51 18.52 21.72
N ARG A 311 12.11 17.66 20.90
CA ARG A 311 13.57 17.55 20.67
C ARG A 311 14.08 18.46 19.52
N LEU A 312 13.23 19.41 19.14
CA LEU A 312 13.46 20.49 18.19
C LEU A 312 12.71 21.71 18.71
N ARG A 313 12.89 22.87 18.08
CA ARG A 313 12.20 24.10 18.44
C ARG A 313 11.93 24.96 17.22
N VAL A 314 10.85 25.75 17.24
CA VAL A 314 10.62 26.79 16.24
C VAL A 314 10.73 28.15 16.92
N GLU A 315 11.67 28.98 16.46
CA GLU A 315 11.75 30.37 16.91
C GLU A 315 10.99 31.29 15.97
N THR A 316 10.41 32.34 16.54
CA THR A 316 9.81 33.46 15.82
C THR A 316 10.77 34.64 15.89
N SER A 317 10.99 35.32 14.76
CA SER A 317 11.75 36.56 14.71
C SER A 317 11.11 37.67 15.54
N GLU A 318 11.88 38.68 15.95
CA GLU A 318 11.38 39.80 16.75
C GLU A 318 10.23 40.56 16.09
N ASP A 319 10.23 40.66 14.76
CA ASP A 319 9.16 41.30 13.98
C ASP A 319 7.93 40.40 13.74
N GLY A 320 7.99 39.13 14.18
CA GLY A 320 6.92 38.15 14.03
C GLY A 320 6.72 37.61 12.62
N ARG A 321 7.60 37.94 11.67
CA ARG A 321 7.40 37.64 10.24
C ARG A 321 8.11 36.39 9.75
N MET A 322 9.14 35.95 10.46
CA MET A 322 9.97 34.81 10.07
C MET A 322 9.98 33.76 11.17
N PHE A 323 9.88 32.51 10.76
CA PHE A 323 9.90 31.35 11.64
C PHE A 323 11.08 30.47 11.28
N THR A 324 11.91 30.12 12.26
CA THR A 324 13.10 29.30 12.03
C THR A 324 13.03 28.03 12.86
N PRO A 325 12.86 26.85 12.24
CA PRO A 325 12.94 25.60 12.97
C PRO A 325 14.41 25.22 13.19
N TYR A 326 14.77 24.88 14.43
CA TYR A 326 16.08 24.36 14.80
C TYR A 326 15.96 22.89 15.16
N VAL A 327 16.80 22.07 14.54
CA VAL A 327 16.87 20.62 14.73
C VAL A 327 18.28 20.21 15.13
N CYS A 328 18.46 18.94 15.54
CA CYS A 328 19.80 18.41 15.79
C CYS A 328 20.64 18.42 14.51
N THR A 329 21.81 19.06 14.56
CA THR A 329 22.73 19.18 13.40
C THR A 329 23.67 18.00 13.23
N LEU A 330 23.64 17.02 14.15
CA LEU A 330 24.59 15.89 14.19
C LEU A 330 26.07 16.32 14.21
N CYS A 331 26.38 17.48 14.82
CA CYS A 331 27.76 17.93 15.03
C CYS A 331 28.49 17.18 16.17
N TYR A 332 27.74 16.41 16.97
CA TYR A 332 28.23 15.59 18.08
C TYR A 332 28.97 16.32 19.21
N SER A 333 28.89 17.66 19.28
CA SER A 333 29.46 18.43 20.40
C SER A 333 28.96 17.93 21.77
N CYS A 334 27.70 17.52 21.85
CA CYS A 334 27.10 16.94 23.05
C CYS A 334 27.69 15.57 23.43
N VAL A 335 28.00 14.73 22.46
CA VAL A 335 28.64 13.42 22.65
C VAL A 335 30.05 13.62 23.20
N ASN A 336 30.83 14.48 22.55
CA ASN A 336 32.22 14.75 22.93
C ASN A 336 32.34 15.42 24.31
N ALA A 337 31.36 16.23 24.71
CA ALA A 337 31.37 16.93 25.98
C ALA A 337 30.79 16.12 27.15
N CYS A 338 30.23 14.92 26.93
CA CYS A 338 29.56 14.17 27.99
C CYS A 338 30.58 13.54 28.96
N PRO A 339 30.68 14.00 30.22
CA PRO A 339 31.71 13.50 31.14
C PRO A 339 31.47 12.04 31.58
N ASN A 340 30.22 11.58 31.50
CA ASN A 340 29.80 10.26 31.97
C ASN A 340 29.65 9.24 30.83
N GLY A 341 29.97 9.61 29.59
CA GLY A 341 29.81 8.73 28.43
C GLY A 341 28.36 8.29 28.15
N ALA A 342 27.37 9.06 28.62
CA ALA A 342 25.95 8.75 28.48
C ALA A 342 25.40 9.00 27.08
N LEU A 343 26.11 9.74 26.23
CA LEU A 343 25.71 10.07 24.86
C LEU A 343 26.62 9.36 23.87
N LYS A 344 26.05 8.65 22.89
CA LYS A 344 26.81 7.95 21.84
C LYS A 344 26.17 8.17 20.47
N VAL A 345 26.94 7.96 19.40
CA VAL A 345 26.42 8.01 18.02
C VAL A 345 25.86 6.64 17.65
N ASN A 346 24.61 6.60 17.22
CA ASN A 346 24.00 5.39 16.70
C ASN A 346 24.57 5.07 15.31
N GLY A 347 25.19 3.91 15.14
CA GLY A 347 25.85 3.54 13.88
C GLY A 347 24.91 3.33 12.69
N LYS A 348 23.60 3.10 12.93
CA LYS A 348 22.61 2.86 11.86
C LYS A 348 21.95 4.14 11.37
N THR A 349 21.68 5.09 12.26
CA THR A 349 20.94 6.32 11.93
C THR A 349 21.82 7.57 11.94
N GLY A 350 22.93 7.55 12.66
CA GLY A 350 23.73 8.73 12.99
C GLY A 350 23.15 9.55 14.15
N ALA A 351 22.03 9.14 14.75
CA ALA A 351 21.40 9.89 15.84
C ALA A 351 22.24 9.86 17.13
N VAL A 352 21.98 10.82 18.02
CA VAL A 352 22.56 10.82 19.37
C VAL A 352 21.69 9.95 20.28
N GLU A 353 22.24 8.83 20.72
CA GLU A 353 21.61 7.87 21.63
C GLU A 353 21.99 8.17 23.07
N VAL A 354 21.00 8.12 23.97
CA VAL A 354 21.17 8.46 25.39
C VAL A 354 21.03 7.20 26.24
N SER A 355 22.08 6.86 27.01
CA SER A 355 21.99 5.89 28.09
C SER A 355 21.39 6.55 29.33
N LEU A 356 20.17 6.15 29.69
CA LEU A 356 19.48 6.67 30.87
C LEU A 356 20.16 6.28 32.19
N GLU A 357 20.87 5.15 32.21
CA GLU A 357 21.62 4.67 33.38
C GLU A 357 22.86 5.53 33.65
N LEU A 358 23.62 5.88 32.62
CA LEU A 358 24.83 6.70 32.74
C LEU A 358 24.53 8.20 32.86
N CYS A 359 23.34 8.64 32.44
CA CYS A 359 22.97 10.05 32.47
C CYS A 359 22.70 10.53 33.91
N GLN A 360 23.59 11.39 34.43
CA GLN A 360 23.44 12.02 35.75
C GLN A 360 22.70 13.37 35.71
N GLY A 361 22.27 13.84 34.54
CA GLY A 361 21.52 15.09 34.43
C GLY A 361 22.33 16.39 34.64
N CYS A 362 23.65 16.36 34.48
CA CYS A 362 24.55 17.50 34.74
C CYS A 362 24.41 18.69 33.76
N GLY A 363 23.73 18.52 32.62
CA GLY A 363 23.43 19.61 31.68
C GLY A 363 24.58 20.08 30.79
N VAL A 364 25.80 19.55 30.92
CA VAL A 364 26.97 19.95 30.10
C VAL A 364 26.67 19.89 28.59
N CYS A 365 26.00 18.81 28.15
CA CYS A 365 25.61 18.64 26.75
C CYS A 365 24.61 19.70 26.25
N VAL A 366 23.76 20.23 27.13
CA VAL A 366 22.78 21.30 26.79
C VAL A 366 23.54 22.59 26.48
N ASN A 367 24.52 22.94 27.31
CA ASN A 367 25.30 24.17 27.18
C ASN A 367 26.15 24.21 25.90
N VAL A 368 26.65 23.06 25.45
CA VAL A 368 27.50 22.98 24.24
C VAL A 368 26.69 22.78 22.95
N CYS A 369 25.36 22.66 23.01
CA CYS A 369 24.53 22.39 21.84
C CYS A 369 24.37 23.67 20.99
N PRO A 370 25.00 23.77 19.80
CA PRO A 370 24.94 25.01 19.01
C PRO A 370 23.52 25.32 18.51
N ALA A 371 22.73 24.28 18.22
CA ALA A 371 21.33 24.41 17.81
C ALA A 371 20.37 24.69 18.98
N ARG A 372 20.84 24.54 20.24
CA ARG A 372 20.07 24.71 21.48
C ARG A 372 18.78 23.86 21.52
N VAL A 373 18.85 22.63 21.02
CA VAL A 373 17.69 21.70 20.93
C VAL A 373 17.67 20.64 22.03
N LEU A 374 18.78 20.46 22.76
CA LEU A 374 18.84 19.56 23.91
C LEU A 374 18.23 20.22 25.14
N LYS A 375 17.49 19.45 25.93
CA LYS A 375 16.81 19.93 27.14
C LYS A 375 17.05 18.97 28.30
N LEU A 376 17.01 19.49 29.52
CA LEU A 376 17.01 18.69 30.74
C LEU A 376 15.58 18.67 31.30
N VAL A 377 14.98 17.48 31.37
CA VAL A 377 13.62 17.27 31.90
C VAL A 377 13.69 16.15 32.93
N ASN A 378 13.20 16.40 34.14
CA ASN A 378 13.22 15.44 35.26
C ASN A 378 14.61 14.83 35.51
N GLY A 379 15.66 15.66 35.41
CA GLY A 379 17.04 15.22 35.61
C GLY A 379 17.61 14.34 34.49
N LYS A 380 16.93 14.21 33.34
CA LYS A 380 17.39 13.44 32.18
C LYS A 380 17.40 14.29 30.92
N ILE A 381 18.30 13.96 30.00
CA ILE A 381 18.48 14.69 28.74
C ILE A 381 17.47 14.21 27.71
N LEU A 382 16.72 15.16 27.14
CA LEU A 382 15.95 14.94 25.93
C LEU A 382 16.83 15.25 24.71
N SER A 383 17.14 14.21 23.95
CA SER A 383 17.86 14.30 22.69
C SER A 383 17.03 13.77 21.53
N CYS A 384 17.22 14.36 20.35
CA CYS A 384 16.68 13.83 19.11
C CYS A 384 17.37 12.49 18.79
N ASN A 385 16.59 11.42 18.75
CA ASN A 385 17.04 10.11 18.28
C ASN A 385 16.70 9.86 16.79
N LEU A 386 16.30 10.91 16.07
CA LEU A 386 15.81 10.87 14.69
C LEU A 386 14.63 9.91 14.46
N CYS A 387 13.86 9.59 15.51
CA CYS A 387 12.77 8.60 15.47
C CYS A 387 13.23 7.28 14.83
N ASP A 388 14.43 6.81 15.22
CA ASP A 388 15.10 5.63 14.67
C ASP A 388 15.28 5.67 13.15
N GLY A 389 15.55 6.88 12.64
CA GLY A 389 15.79 7.17 11.24
C GLY A 389 14.54 7.46 10.41
N LEU A 390 13.36 7.54 11.03
CA LEU A 390 12.09 7.98 10.45
C LEU A 390 11.56 9.28 11.11
N PRO A 391 12.21 10.45 10.93
CA PRO A 391 11.83 11.66 11.67
C PRO A 391 10.38 12.12 11.42
N GLU A 392 9.50 11.89 12.40
CA GLU A 392 8.07 12.24 12.30
C GLU A 392 7.86 13.76 12.20
N CYS A 393 8.74 14.57 12.80
CA CYS A 393 8.69 16.03 12.68
C CYS A 393 8.85 16.52 11.23
N ALA A 394 9.64 15.82 10.40
CA ALA A 394 9.79 16.12 8.98
C ALA A 394 8.59 15.59 8.18
N LYS A 395 8.13 14.37 8.48
CA LYS A 395 6.94 13.77 7.86
C LYS A 395 5.69 14.63 8.02
N TRP A 396 5.49 15.24 9.18
CA TRP A 396 4.32 16.07 9.46
C TRP A 396 4.47 17.52 8.99
N CYS A 397 5.62 17.89 8.40
CA CYS A 397 5.86 19.25 7.92
C CYS A 397 5.15 19.51 6.59
N SER A 398 3.91 19.98 6.64
CA SER A 398 3.08 20.28 5.45
C SER A 398 3.70 21.29 4.47
N ARG A 399 4.61 22.14 4.96
CA ARG A 399 5.33 23.13 4.16
C ARG A 399 6.64 22.62 3.56
N ASN A 400 7.07 21.41 3.93
CA ASN A 400 8.40 20.87 3.60
C ASN A 400 9.55 21.78 4.05
N ALA A 401 9.35 22.55 5.12
CA ALA A 401 10.40 23.33 5.79
C ALA A 401 11.40 22.40 6.53
N LEU A 402 10.95 21.20 6.91
CA LEU A 402 11.79 20.10 7.38
C LEU A 402 11.74 18.99 6.34
N ARG A 403 12.90 18.51 5.89
CA ARG A 403 13.03 17.39 4.95
C ARG A 403 14.07 16.41 5.46
N VAL A 404 14.02 15.17 5.00
CA VAL A 404 15.01 14.14 5.37
C VAL A 404 15.98 13.95 4.20
N GLU A 405 17.28 14.01 4.49
CA GLU A 405 18.37 13.66 3.58
C GLU A 405 19.14 12.47 4.15
N GLY A 406 19.33 11.42 3.36
CA GLY A 406 19.72 10.10 3.88
C GLY A 406 18.51 9.42 4.54
N GLY A 407 18.10 8.28 4.02
CA GLY A 407 16.76 7.70 4.24
C GLY A 407 16.12 7.34 2.89
N TRP A 408 15.30 6.29 2.88
CA TRP A 408 14.78 5.50 1.73
C TRP A 408 14.58 6.20 0.38
#